data_AF-A0A9N9K7J3-F1
#
_entry.id   AF-A0A9N9K7J3-F1
#
_cell.length_a   1.000
_cell.length_b   1.000
_cell.length_c   1.000
_cell.angle_alpha   90.00
_cell.angle_beta   90.00
_cell.angle_gamma   90.00
#
_symmetry.space_group_name_H-M   'P 1'
#
loop_
_entity.id
_entity.type
_entity.pdbx_description
1 polymer ?
#
loop_
_entity_poly.entity_id
_entity_poly.type
_entity_poly.pdbx_seq_one_letter_code
_entity_poly.pdbx_strand_id
1 'polypeptide(L)' 'TIDELVHHQSQIGHMKKCLVCQTSNIDNKKRVCPNCYSKLPTISEIIDEQHKTINATEKSLTISPYIFKQRLVPE' A
#
# COMPACT_ATOMS: atom_id res chain seq x y z
N THR A 1 11.73 7.78 -12.03
CA THR A 1 10.62 8.41 -12.83
C THR A 1 9.33 7.62 -12.64
N ILE A 2 8.18 8.08 -13.17
CA ILE A 2 6.92 7.29 -13.14
C ILE A 2 7.15 5.90 -13.78
N ASP A 3 7.91 5.85 -14.88
CA ASP A 3 8.26 4.60 -15.56
C ASP A 3 8.99 3.60 -14.65
N GLU A 4 9.86 4.10 -13.78
CA GLU A 4 10.62 3.28 -12.83
C GLU A 4 9.71 2.70 -11.73
N LEU A 5 8.74 3.49 -11.26
CA LEU A 5 7.72 3.04 -10.30
C LEU A 5 6.77 2.00 -10.91
N VAL A 6 6.37 2.20 -12.18
CA VAL A 6 5.52 1.26 -12.93
C VAL A 6 6.27 -0.05 -13.21
N HIS A 7 7.56 0.03 -13.54
CA HIS A 7 8.41 -1.14 -13.72
C HIS A 7 8.53 -1.95 -12.42
N HIS A 8 8.74 -1.27 -11.29
CA HIS A 8 8.81 -1.92 -9.98
C HIS A 8 7.47 -2.57 -9.60
N GLN A 9 6.33 -1.94 -9.89
CA GLN A 9 5.00 -2.53 -9.66
C GLN A 9 4.71 -3.74 -10.56
N SER A 10 5.14 -3.70 -11.83
CA SER A 10 4.95 -4.84 -12.75
C SER A 10 5.69 -6.10 -12.29
N GLN A 11 6.88 -5.95 -11.68
CA GLN A 11 7.60 -7.08 -11.09
C GLN A 11 6.95 -7.60 -9.80
N ILE A 12 6.24 -6.73 -9.06
CA ILE A 12 5.49 -7.10 -7.85
C ILE A 12 4.20 -7.86 -8.21
N GLY A 13 3.65 -7.66 -9.41
CA GLY A 13 2.32 -8.16 -9.82
C GLY A 13 2.13 -9.68 -9.84
N HIS A 14 3.19 -10.47 -9.80
CA HIS A 14 3.09 -11.92 -10.01
C HIS A 14 3.35 -12.77 -8.76
N MET A 15 3.74 -12.17 -7.63
CA MET A 15 4.26 -12.91 -6.49
C MET A 15 3.68 -12.46 -5.16
N LYS A 16 3.12 -13.40 -4.41
CA LYS A 16 2.63 -13.22 -3.04
C LYS A 16 3.78 -13.18 -2.05
N LYS A 17 3.51 -12.50 -0.94
CA LYS A 17 4.25 -12.60 0.32
C LYS A 17 3.36 -13.26 1.36
N CYS A 18 3.90 -14.23 2.09
CA CYS A 18 3.25 -14.81 3.25
C CYS A 18 3.30 -13.82 4.42
N LEU A 19 2.15 -13.53 5.04
CA LEU A 19 2.10 -12.63 6.20
C LEU A 19 2.57 -13.29 7.49
N VAL A 20 2.56 -14.64 7.56
CA VAL A 20 2.94 -15.40 8.76
C VAL A 20 4.46 -15.56 8.87
N CYS A 21 5.10 -16.13 7.85
CA CYS A 21 6.53 -16.40 7.85
C CYS A 21 7.35 -15.42 7.00
N GLN A 22 6.71 -14.38 6.46
CA GLN A 22 7.32 -13.33 5.63
C GLN A 22 8.01 -13.81 4.35
N THR A 23 7.91 -15.10 4.00
CA THR A 23 8.40 -15.64 2.73
C THR A 23 7.76 -14.89 1.57
N SER A 24 8.58 -14.22 0.76
CA SER A 24 8.19 -13.51 -0.46
C SER A 24 8.38 -14.41 -1.68
N ASN A 25 8.13 -13.90 -2.88
CA ASN A 25 8.35 -14.64 -4.12
C ASN A 25 7.54 -15.96 -4.19
N ILE A 26 6.31 -15.94 -3.68
CA ILE A 26 5.41 -17.08 -3.76
C ILE A 26 4.52 -16.90 -4.99
N ASP A 27 4.50 -17.90 -5.88
CA ASP A 27 3.63 -17.88 -7.06
C ASP A 27 2.16 -17.57 -6.69
N ASN A 28 1.55 -16.60 -7.37
CA ASN A 28 0.16 -16.17 -7.16
C ASN A 28 -0.87 -17.30 -7.23
N LYS A 29 -0.59 -18.40 -7.96
CA LYS A 29 -1.49 -19.56 -8.04
C LYS A 29 -1.56 -20.35 -6.72
N LYS A 30 -0.56 -20.20 -5.83
CA LYS A 30 -0.55 -20.91 -4.56
C LYS A 30 -1.54 -20.28 -3.57
N ARG A 31 -2.37 -21.14 -2.99
CA ARG A 31 -3.29 -20.80 -1.88
C ARG A 31 -2.66 -20.98 -0.51
N VAL A 32 -1.53 -21.66 -0.44
CA VAL A 32 -0.85 -22.04 0.81
C VAL A 32 0.64 -21.71 0.70
N CYS A 33 1.22 -21.20 1.77
CA CYS A 33 2.64 -20.89 1.85
C CYS A 33 3.45 -22.19 1.79
N PRO A 34 4.45 -22.31 0.91
CA PRO A 34 5.28 -23.52 0.84
C PRO A 34 6.20 -23.71 2.05
N ASN A 35 6.48 -22.65 2.81
CA ASN A 35 7.42 -22.69 3.92
C ASN A 35 6.71 -23.02 5.26
N CYS A 36 5.62 -22.31 5.57
CA CYS A 36 4.92 -22.49 6.85
C CYS A 36 3.53 -23.12 6.73
N TYR A 37 3.11 -23.50 5.52
CA TYR A 37 1.81 -24.13 5.24
C TYR A 37 0.58 -23.30 5.67
N SER A 38 0.77 -22.02 5.98
CA SER A 38 -0.33 -21.12 6.28
C SER A 38 -1.12 -20.79 5.01
N LYS A 39 -2.43 -20.55 5.14
CA LYS A 39 -3.24 -20.00 4.05
C LYS A 39 -2.66 -18.65 3.61
N LEU A 40 -2.49 -18.46 2.31
CA LEU A 40 -2.09 -17.18 1.74
C LEU A 40 -3.34 -16.33 1.47
N PRO A 41 -3.27 -15.02 1.73
CA PRO A 41 -4.39 -14.14 1.47
C PRO A 41 -4.72 -14.10 -0.03
N THR A 42 -6.01 -13.99 -0.32
CA THR A 42 -6.57 -13.74 -1.65
C THR A 42 -6.60 -12.26 -1.94
N ILE A 43 -6.73 -11.88 -3.22
CA ILE A 43 -6.83 -10.47 -3.62
C ILE A 43 -8.02 -9.80 -2.92
N SER A 44 -9.17 -10.48 -2.81
CA SER A 44 -10.34 -9.97 -2.10
C SER A 44 -10.07 -9.71 -0.62
N GLU A 45 -9.43 -10.64 0.09
CA GLU A 45 -9.05 -10.46 1.50
C GLU A 45 -8.04 -9.31 1.69
N ILE A 46 -7.15 -9.06 0.72
CA ILE A 46 -6.20 -7.93 0.75
C ILE A 46 -6.93 -6.60 0.56
N ILE A 47 -7.89 -6.54 -0.38
CA ILE A 47 -8.67 -5.32 -0.64
C ILE A 47 -9.48 -4.93 0.59
N ASP A 48 -10.17 -5.89 1.22
CA ASP A 48 -10.97 -5.63 2.43
C ASP A 48 -10.12 -5.06 3.59
N GLU A 49 -8.90 -5.59 3.79
CA GLU A 49 -7.98 -5.09 4.82
C GLU A 49 -7.45 -3.67 4.50
N GLN A 50 -7.22 -3.34 3.21
CA GLN A 50 -6.84 -1.97 2.82
C GLN A 50 -7.95 -0.97 3.11
N HIS A 51 -9.21 -1.31 2.82
CA HIS A 51 -10.36 -0.45 3.11
C HIS A 51 -10.48 -0.16 4.62
N LYS A 52 -10.24 -1.15 5.49
CA LYS A 52 -10.20 -0.92 6.95
C LYS A 52 -9.09 0.05 7.36
N THR A 53 -7.92 -0.03 6.72
CA THR A 53 -6.75 0.80 7.04
C THR A 53 -6.93 2.25 6.57
N ILE A 54 -7.54 2.46 5.39
CA ILE A 54 -7.84 3.79 4.85
C ILE A 54 -8.85 4.53 5.74
N ASN A 55 -9.94 3.86 6.15
CA ASN A 55 -10.95 4.42 7.04
C ASN A 55 -10.39 4.86 8.41
N ALA A 56 -9.31 4.21 8.88
CA ALA A 56 -8.63 4.61 10.11
C ALA A 56 -7.74 5.86 9.92
N THR A 57 -7.19 6.06 8.72
CA THR A 57 -6.26 7.13 8.40
C THR A 57 -6.97 8.44 8.01
N GLU A 58 -8.17 8.35 7.41
CA GLU A 58 -9.01 9.51 7.09
C GLU A 58 -9.44 10.31 8.34
N LYS A 59 -9.44 9.70 9.52
CA LYS A 59 -9.71 10.39 10.80
C LYS A 59 -8.57 11.29 11.28
N SER A 60 -7.40 11.30 10.65
CA SER A 60 -6.20 11.98 11.17
C SER A 60 -5.61 13.08 10.27
N LEU A 61 -6.11 13.30 9.06
CA LEU A 61 -5.58 14.34 8.18
C LEU A 61 -6.31 15.67 8.38
N THR A 62 -6.01 16.35 9.48
CA THR A 62 -6.42 17.74 9.72
C THR A 62 -5.59 18.64 8.78
N ILE A 63 -6.10 18.89 7.57
CA ILE A 63 -5.47 19.82 6.64
C ILE A 63 -5.66 21.25 7.20
N SER A 64 -4.61 21.83 7.75
CA SER A 64 -4.59 23.23 8.17
C SER A 64 -4.54 24.13 6.92
N PRO A 65 -5.47 25.09 6.76
CA PRO A 65 -5.42 26.03 5.65
C PRO A 65 -4.24 26.99 5.82
N TYR A 66 -3.44 27.11 4.77
CA TYR A 66 -2.32 28.05 4.71
C TYR A 66 -2.82 29.47 4.45
N ILE A 67 -2.53 30.41 5.35
CA ILE A 67 -2.88 31.83 5.18
C ILE A 67 -1.72 32.59 4.57
N PHE A 68 -1.93 33.12 3.36
CA PHE A 68 -0.97 34.02 2.70
C PHE A 68 -0.88 35.35 3.44
N LYS A 69 0.33 35.70 3.90
CA LYS A 69 0.59 37.04 4.44
C LYS A 69 0.83 38.01 3.30
N GLN A 70 -0.02 39.04 3.19
CA GLN A 70 0.17 40.13 2.23
C GLN A 70 1.43 40.91 2.59
N ARG A 71 2.31 41.11 1.59
CA ARG A 71 3.47 42.01 1.70
C ARG A 71 2.97 43.43 1.49
N LEU A 72 3.06 44.27 2.53
CA LEU A 72 2.95 45.71 2.37
C LEU A 72 4.23 46.19 1.67
N VAL A 73 4.09 46.68 0.44
CA VAL A 73 5.17 47.33 -0.30
C VAL A 73 5.10 48.82 0.04
N PRO A 74 6.14 49.43 0.63
CA PRO A 74 6.20 50.87 0.84
C PRO A 74 6.41 51.62 -0.50
N GLU A 75 5.72 52.74 -0.69
CA GLU A 75 5.85 53.69 -1.81
C GLU A 75 7.23 54.35 -1.90
#